data_AF-A0A6B3CZX5-F1
#
_entry.id   AF-A0A6B3CZX5-F1
#
_cell.length_a   1.000
_cell.length_b   1.000
_cell.length_c   1.000
_cell.angle_alpha   90.00
_cell.angle_beta   90.00
_cell.angle_gamma   90.00
#
_symmetry.space_group_name_H-M   'P 1'
#
loop_
_entity.id
_entity.type
_entity.pdbx_description
1 polymer ?
#
loop_
_entity_poly.entity_id
_entity_poly.type
_entity_poly.pdbx_seq_one_letter_code
_entity_poly.pdbx_strand_id
1 'polypeptide(L)'
;IVGEIKRFFRDTSWAVHVPRRLQEARVQLARATEELRSRLGRNPTTQELSELMSLPEDEVVEARLAANGYNSSSLDATINGSEDGESALADFIGTDDAALALVDDFHALAPMIAELDERDRQII
;
A
#
# COMPACT_ATOMS: atom_id res chain seq x y z
N ILE A 1 -18.12 -1.68 30.01
CA ILE A 1 -18.75 -2.19 28.77
C ILE A 1 -18.41 -1.34 27.53
N VAL A 2 -18.96 -0.13 27.32
CA VAL A 2 -18.67 0.67 26.09
C VAL A 2 -17.18 1.05 25.94
N GLY A 3 -16.51 1.37 27.05
CA GLY A 3 -15.08 1.74 27.05
C GLY A 3 -14.15 0.59 26.68
N GLU A 4 -14.51 -0.65 27.04
CA GLU A 4 -13.74 -1.84 26.69
C GLU A 4 -13.95 -2.25 25.24
N ILE A 5 -15.17 -2.10 24.70
CA ILE A 5 -15.46 -2.34 23.28
C ILE A 5 -14.68 -1.35 22.41
N LYS A 6 -14.67 -0.06 22.75
CA LYS A 6 -13.85 0.96 22.06
C LYS A 6 -12.33 0.75 22.22
N ARG A 7 -11.88 -0.07 23.17
CA ARG A 7 -10.47 -0.43 23.35
C ARG A 7 -10.13 -1.65 22.51
N PHE A 8 -11.00 -2.67 22.47
CA PHE A 8 -10.84 -3.83 21.60
C PHE A 8 -10.74 -3.46 20.11
N PHE A 9 -11.64 -2.61 19.60
CA PHE A 9 -11.53 -2.09 18.23
C PHE A 9 -10.34 -1.16 17.99
N ARG A 10 -9.70 -0.65 19.03
CA ARG A 10 -8.51 0.22 18.90
C ARG A 10 -7.24 -0.59 18.83
N ASP A 11 -7.19 -1.68 19.60
CA ASP A 11 -5.99 -2.48 19.80
C ASP A 11 -5.93 -3.66 18.81
N THR A 12 -7.08 -4.14 18.27
CA THR A 12 -7.15 -5.33 17.41
C THR A 12 -7.48 -5.03 15.93
N SER A 13 -7.88 -3.80 15.58
CA SER A 13 -8.34 -3.49 14.21
C SER A 13 -7.23 -3.08 13.24
N TRP A 14 -5.96 -3.23 13.60
CA TRP A 14 -4.86 -2.91 12.72
C TRP A 14 -4.32 -4.20 12.11
N ALA A 15 -4.42 -4.33 10.79
CA ALA A 15 -3.88 -5.47 10.04
C ALA A 15 -2.34 -5.56 10.16
N VAL A 16 -1.67 -4.46 10.52
CA VAL A 16 -0.23 -4.36 10.74
C VAL A 16 0.04 -3.45 11.95
N HIS A 17 1.09 -3.72 12.74
CA HIS A 17 1.44 -2.89 13.89
C HIS A 17 1.86 -1.46 13.47
N VAL A 18 1.08 -0.45 13.85
CA VAL A 18 1.36 0.97 13.51
C VAL A 18 1.68 1.78 14.78
N PRO A 19 2.79 2.56 14.79
CA PRO A 19 3.19 3.38 15.93
C PRO A 19 2.13 4.38 16.41
N ARG A 20 2.09 4.65 17.71
CA ARG A 20 1.08 5.51 18.37
C ARG A 20 0.94 6.90 17.74
N ARG A 21 2.08 7.53 17.38
CA ARG A 21 2.14 8.84 16.70
C ARG A 21 1.30 8.87 15.42
N LEU A 22 1.37 7.80 14.62
CA LEU A 22 0.63 7.67 13.36
C LEU A 22 -0.88 7.45 13.59
N GLN A 23 -1.26 6.77 14.66
CA GLN A 23 -2.68 6.58 15.02
C GLN A 23 -3.36 7.91 15.35
N GLU A 24 -2.66 8.76 16.10
CA GLU A 24 -3.13 10.10 16.49
C GLU A 24 -3.17 11.04 15.27
N ALA A 25 -2.12 11.01 14.43
CA ALA A 25 -2.07 11.73 13.17
C ALA A 25 -3.24 11.37 12.25
N ARG A 26 -3.66 10.10 12.18
CA ARG A 26 -4.82 9.67 11.39
C ARG A 26 -6.13 10.32 11.84
N VAL A 27 -6.39 10.35 13.14
CA VAL A 27 -7.63 10.94 13.69
C VAL A 27 -7.67 12.43 13.38
N GLN A 28 -6.52 13.11 13.48
CA GLN A 28 -6.41 14.51 13.09
C GLN A 28 -6.57 14.71 11.58
N LEU A 29 -5.96 13.84 10.77
CA LEU A 29 -6.06 13.87 9.30
C LEU A 29 -7.51 13.71 8.83
N ALA A 30 -8.27 12.77 9.41
CA ALA A 30 -9.68 12.57 9.06
C ALA A 30 -10.53 13.80 9.40
N ARG A 31 -10.28 14.44 10.54
CA ARG A 31 -10.97 15.69 10.94
C ARG A 31 -10.61 16.85 10.01
N ALA A 32 -9.32 17.03 9.73
CA ALA A 32 -8.81 18.06 8.83
C ALA A 32 -9.37 17.90 7.40
N THR A 33 -9.46 16.65 6.93
CA THR A 33 -10.02 16.33 5.61
C THR A 33 -11.48 16.71 5.53
N GLU A 34 -12.29 16.35 6.52
CA GLU A 34 -13.72 16.68 6.52
C GLU A 34 -13.96 18.19 6.68
N GLU A 35 -13.18 18.86 7.52
CA GLU A 35 -13.24 20.32 7.69
C GLU A 35 -12.95 21.07 6.38
N LEU A 36 -11.86 20.71 5.69
CA LEU A 36 -11.53 21.34 4.42
C LEU A 36 -12.50 20.95 3.31
N ARG A 37 -12.97 19.71 3.29
CA ARG A 37 -13.98 19.27 2.30
C ARG A 37 -15.29 20.03 2.47
N SER A 38 -15.71 20.28 3.70
CA SER A 38 -16.88 21.10 4.02
C SER A 38 -16.70 22.56 3.59
N ARG A 39 -15.51 23.14 3.77
CA ARG A 39 -15.22 24.53 3.38
C ARG A 39 -15.03 24.73 1.88
N LEU A 40 -14.31 23.81 1.22
CA LEU A 40 -13.89 23.94 -0.17
C LEU A 40 -14.90 23.34 -1.16
N GLY A 41 -15.81 22.47 -0.69
CA GLY A 41 -16.72 21.72 -1.56
C GLY A 41 -16.03 20.71 -2.47
N ARG A 42 -14.73 20.45 -2.26
CA ARG A 42 -13.90 19.49 -2.99
C ARG A 42 -12.95 18.77 -2.03
N ASN A 43 -12.30 17.71 -2.52
CA ASN A 43 -11.25 17.07 -1.74
C ASN A 43 -10.06 18.03 -1.54
N PRO A 44 -9.51 18.12 -0.31
CA PRO A 44 -8.34 18.93 -0.03
C PRO A 44 -7.05 18.29 -0.57
N THR A 45 -6.09 19.15 -0.89
CA THR A 45 -4.73 18.77 -1.30
C THR A 45 -3.84 18.48 -0.10
N THR A 46 -2.70 17.83 -0.34
CA THR A 46 -1.71 17.56 0.72
C THR A 46 -1.16 18.83 1.35
N GLN A 47 -0.94 19.87 0.55
CA GLN A 47 -0.50 21.18 1.03
C GLN A 47 -1.55 21.84 1.95
N GLU A 48 -2.83 21.86 1.54
CA GLU A 48 -3.92 22.42 2.37
C GLU A 48 -4.08 21.66 3.70
N LEU A 49 -3.88 20.34 3.69
CA LEU A 49 -3.88 19.52 4.91
C LEU A 49 -2.65 19.79 5.78
N SER A 50 -1.47 19.95 5.19
CA SER A 50 -0.23 20.30 5.88
C SER A 50 -0.37 21.62 6.63
N GLU A 51 -0.91 22.65 5.95
CA GLU A 51 -1.16 23.96 6.54
C GLU A 51 -2.16 23.87 7.71
N LEU A 52 -3.27 23.14 7.53
CA LEU A 52 -4.29 23.01 8.57
C LEU A 52 -3.80 22.19 9.79
N MET A 53 -3.03 21.14 9.55
CA MET A 53 -2.52 20.25 10.60
C MET A 53 -1.24 20.79 11.25
N SER A 54 -0.61 21.83 10.69
CA SER A 54 0.71 22.31 11.11
C SER A 54 1.77 21.20 11.12
N LEU A 55 1.70 20.33 10.11
CA LEU A 55 2.65 19.22 9.88
C LEU A 55 3.33 19.42 8.54
N PRO A 56 4.59 18.97 8.36
CA PRO A 56 5.21 18.94 7.05
C PRO A 56 4.43 18.00 6.11
N GLU A 57 4.45 18.30 4.81
CA GLU A 57 3.75 17.51 3.79
C GLU A 57 4.12 16.02 3.83
N ASP A 58 5.40 15.71 4.07
CA ASP A 58 5.89 14.33 4.19
C ASP A 58 5.19 13.56 5.31
N GLU A 59 4.94 14.20 6.46
CA GLU A 59 4.20 13.58 7.57
C GLU A 59 2.72 13.41 7.24
N VAL A 60 2.13 14.31 6.44
CA VAL A 60 0.75 14.16 5.93
C VAL A 60 0.66 12.98 4.96
N VAL A 61 1.66 12.78 4.10
CA VAL A 61 1.76 11.64 3.20
C VAL A 61 1.92 10.34 4.00
N GLU A 62 2.82 10.32 5.00
CA GLU A 62 3.02 9.18 5.90
C GLU A 62 1.72 8.84 6.65
N ALA A 63 1.00 9.84 7.16
CA ALA A 63 -0.29 9.65 7.83
C ALA A 63 -1.38 9.11 6.88
N ARG A 64 -1.40 9.52 5.60
CA ARG A 64 -2.29 8.96 4.57
C ARG A 64 -1.96 7.50 4.27
N LEU A 65 -0.68 7.15 4.13
CA LEU A 65 -0.23 5.78 3.93
C LEU A 65 -0.60 4.89 5.13
N ALA A 66 -0.37 5.38 6.34
CA ALA A 66 -0.76 4.71 7.58
C ALA A 66 -2.28 4.50 7.67
N ALA A 67 -3.08 5.46 7.17
CA ALA A 67 -4.53 5.32 7.11
C ALA A 67 -4.98 4.18 6.19
N ASN A 68 -4.25 3.91 5.10
CA ASN A 68 -4.50 2.77 4.22
C ASN A 68 -4.14 1.43 4.87
N GLY A 69 -3.10 1.38 5.72
CA GLY A 69 -2.76 0.18 6.51
C GLY A 69 -3.81 -0.25 7.56
N TYR A 70 -4.80 0.61 7.83
CA TYR A 70 -5.94 0.31 8.72
C TYR A 70 -7.13 -0.29 7.96
N ASN A 71 -7.28 0.01 6.66
CA ASN A 71 -8.29 -0.62 5.81
C ASN A 71 -7.57 -1.64 4.90
N SER A 72 -7.31 -2.84 5.42
CA SER A 72 -7.08 -3.96 4.52
C SER A 72 -8.38 -4.23 3.77
N SER A 73 -8.50 -3.73 2.54
CA SER A 73 -9.57 -4.18 1.66
C SER A 73 -9.45 -5.69 1.50
N SER A 74 -10.56 -6.40 1.68
CA SER A 74 -10.56 -7.85 1.48
C SER A 74 -10.17 -8.16 0.04
N LEU A 75 -9.27 -9.12 -0.16
CA LEU A 75 -8.99 -9.66 -1.49
C LEU A 75 -10.24 -10.33 -2.10
N ASP A 76 -11.15 -10.80 -1.24
CA ASP A 76 -12.44 -11.37 -1.64
C ASP A 76 -13.51 -10.29 -1.88
N ALA A 77 -13.20 -9.00 -1.72
CA ALA A 77 -14.17 -7.94 -1.98
C ALA A 77 -14.54 -7.94 -3.47
N THR A 78 -15.83 -8.02 -3.76
CA THR A 78 -16.35 -7.97 -5.13
C THR A 78 -16.19 -6.55 -5.69
N ILE A 79 -15.59 -6.45 -6.88
CA ILE A 79 -15.49 -5.19 -7.60
C ILE A 79 -16.72 -5.07 -8.49
N ASN A 80 -17.62 -4.13 -8.16
CA ASN A 80 -18.76 -3.82 -9.01
C ASN A 80 -18.28 -3.10 -10.29
N GLY A 81 -18.06 -3.86 -11.36
CA GLY A 81 -17.56 -3.33 -12.64
C GLY A 81 -17.53 -4.31 -13.83
N SER A 82 -17.70 -5.62 -13.61
CA SER A 82 -17.89 -6.61 -14.67
C SER A 82 -19.37 -6.99 -14.80
N GLU A 83 -19.82 -7.28 -16.02
CA GLU A 83 -21.23 -7.59 -16.36
C GLU A 83 -21.81 -8.78 -15.54
N ASP A 84 -20.94 -9.61 -14.94
CA ASP A 84 -21.31 -10.78 -14.14
C ASP A 84 -21.13 -10.61 -12.61
N GLY A 85 -20.63 -9.47 -12.11
CA GLY A 85 -20.60 -9.16 -10.67
C GLY A 85 -19.81 -10.09 -9.73
N GLU A 86 -19.10 -11.08 -10.27
CA GLU A 86 -18.46 -12.18 -9.51
C GLU A 86 -16.94 -12.05 -9.34
N SER A 87 -16.29 -11.00 -9.87
CA SER A 87 -14.83 -10.90 -9.77
C SER A 87 -14.37 -10.29 -8.45
N ALA A 88 -13.46 -10.99 -7.78
CA ALA A 88 -12.82 -10.58 -6.54
C ALA A 88 -11.61 -9.67 -6.85
N LEU A 89 -11.29 -8.77 -5.92
CA LEU A 89 -10.09 -7.93 -6.03
C LEU A 89 -8.80 -8.74 -6.24
N ALA A 90 -8.73 -9.95 -5.67
CA ALA A 90 -7.63 -10.89 -5.86
C ALA A 90 -7.36 -11.22 -7.34
N ASP A 91 -8.40 -11.30 -8.17
CA ASP A 91 -8.29 -11.73 -9.57
C ASP A 91 -7.48 -10.72 -10.43
N PHE A 92 -7.36 -9.48 -9.96
CA PHE A 92 -6.63 -8.42 -10.62
C PHE A 92 -5.19 -8.26 -10.11
N ILE A 93 -4.80 -9.01 -9.08
CA ILE A 93 -3.44 -8.97 -8.53
C ILE A 93 -2.61 -10.06 -9.20
N GLY A 94 -1.81 -9.67 -10.18
CA GLY A 94 -0.80 -10.54 -10.78
C GLY A 94 0.36 -10.82 -9.82
N THR A 95 1.02 -11.96 -10.00
CA THR A 95 2.26 -12.30 -9.31
C THR A 95 3.44 -12.08 -10.24
N ASP A 96 4.60 -11.75 -9.67
CA ASP A 96 5.84 -11.76 -10.44
C ASP A 96 6.13 -13.18 -10.94
N ASP A 97 6.39 -13.32 -12.24
CA ASP A 97 6.82 -14.58 -12.84
C ASP A 97 8.35 -14.67 -12.79
N ALA A 98 8.86 -15.51 -11.89
CA ALA A 98 10.29 -15.75 -11.74
C ALA A 98 10.95 -16.30 -13.03
N ALA A 99 10.19 -17.00 -13.89
CA ALA A 99 10.71 -17.48 -15.17
C ALA A 99 10.99 -16.33 -16.14
N LEU A 100 10.23 -15.23 -16.05
CA LEU A 100 10.48 -14.02 -16.85
C LEU A 100 11.79 -13.34 -16.43
N ALA A 101 12.09 -13.29 -15.12
CA ALA A 101 13.35 -12.74 -14.62
C ALA A 101 14.56 -13.53 -15.14
N LEU A 102 14.44 -14.86 -15.26
CA LEU A 102 15.49 -15.71 -15.80
C LEU A 102 15.79 -15.42 -17.28
N VAL A 103 14.83 -14.89 -18.06
CA VAL A 103 15.06 -14.58 -19.49
C VAL A 103 16.17 -13.54 -19.63
N ASP A 104 16.13 -12.47 -18.83
CA ASP A 104 17.15 -11.42 -18.85
C ASP A 104 18.52 -11.96 -18.41
N ASP A 105 18.53 -12.78 -17.34
CA ASP A 105 19.74 -13.43 -16.85
C ASP A 105 20.37 -14.34 -17.92
N PHE A 106 19.57 -15.18 -18.59
CA PHE A 106 20.07 -16.03 -19.66
C PHE A 106 20.52 -15.21 -20.87
N HIS A 107 19.80 -14.15 -21.25
CA HIS A 107 20.19 -13.30 -22.37
C HIS A 107 21.52 -12.57 -22.12
N ALA A 108 21.77 -12.17 -20.87
CA ALA A 108 23.02 -11.53 -20.47
C ALA A 108 24.16 -12.53 -20.35
N LEU A 109 23.94 -13.67 -19.68
CA LEU A 109 24.99 -14.63 -19.33
C LEU A 109 25.38 -15.57 -20.47
N ALA A 110 24.43 -15.99 -21.33
CA ALA A 110 24.70 -16.93 -22.42
C ALA A 110 25.87 -16.51 -23.34
N PRO A 111 25.98 -15.26 -23.83
CA PRO A 111 27.13 -14.85 -24.65
C PRO A 111 28.44 -14.86 -23.85
N MET A 112 28.43 -14.47 -22.57
CA MET A 112 29.63 -14.48 -21.73
C MET A 112 30.12 -15.91 -21.43
N ILE A 113 29.20 -16.85 -21.19
CA ILE A 113 29.52 -18.27 -21.02
C ILE A 113 30.05 -18.88 -22.32
N ALA A 114 29.58 -18.41 -23.48
CA ALA A 114 30.06 -18.86 -24.78
C ALA A 114 31.51 -18.43 -25.08
N GLU A 115 32.00 -17.36 -24.44
CA GLU A 115 33.39 -16.90 -24.54
C GLU A 115 34.36 -17.68 -23.65
N LEU A 116 33.86 -18.42 -22.66
CA LEU A 116 34.68 -19.30 -21.82
C LEU A 116 35.18 -20.51 -22.60
N ASP A 117 36.39 -20.96 -22.26
CA ASP A 117 36.96 -22.20 -22.73
C ASP A 117 36.23 -23.43 -22.15
N GLU A 118 36.36 -24.57 -22.83
CA GLU A 118 35.59 -25.79 -22.56
C GLU A 118 35.73 -26.27 -21.11
N ARG A 119 36.92 -26.08 -20.52
CA ARG A 119 37.17 -26.47 -19.13
C ARG A 119 36.41 -25.60 -18.15
N ASP A 120 36.42 -24.28 -18.33
CA ASP A 120 35.77 -23.34 -17.41
C ASP A 120 34.24 -23.41 -17.54
N ARG A 121 33.73 -23.73 -18.74
CA ARG A 121 32.30 -24.00 -18.97
C ARG A 121 31.79 -25.27 -18.28
N GLN A 122 32.63 -26.28 -18.10
CA GLN A 122 32.26 -27.53 -17.40
C GLN A 122 32.33 -27.42 -15.87
N ILE A 123 33.00 -26.40 -15.33
CA ILE A 123 33.19 -26.20 -13.89
C ILE A 123 32.04 -25.40 -13.25
N ILE A 124 31.38 -24.53 -14.03
CA ILE A 124 30.21 -23.72 -13.62
C ILE A 124 28.93 -24.53 -13.79
#